data_AF-A0A939I696-F1
#
_entry.id   AF-A0A939I696-F1
#
_cell.length_a   1.000
_cell.length_b   1.000
_cell.length_c   1.000
_cell.angle_alpha   90.00
_cell.angle_beta   90.00
_cell.angle_gamma   90.00
#
_symmetry.space_group_name_H-M   'P 1'
#
loop_
_entity.id
_entity.type
_entity.pdbx_description
1 polymer ?
#
loop_
_entity_poly.entity_id
_entity_poly.type
_entity_poly.pdbx_seq_one_letter_code
_entity_poly.pdbx_strand_id
1 'polypeptide(L)'
;MPTPSPDGNYAITTLYSVPDDAWYLELCLAAEQRALLSAIVPDEDPAREPAICLDPQGRHIDIPYDVMRWFMDQVEAEIGTARAWMRLRPELVEAIHRLRQEYRGCITDDEFPGVLAEVRATVPDSDVASVIEAAFGSTLADLGVGNDSGL
;
A
#
# COMPACT_ATOMS: atom_id res chain seq x y z
N MET A 1 11.76 -6.17 -6.27
CA MET A 1 12.53 -7.44 -6.41
C MET A 1 11.61 -8.58 -6.03
N PRO A 2 11.60 -9.71 -6.75
CA PRO A 2 10.74 -10.84 -6.41
C PRO A 2 11.12 -11.44 -5.06
N THR A 3 10.12 -11.80 -4.25
CA THR A 3 10.33 -12.51 -2.99
C THR A 3 10.26 -14.01 -3.25
N PRO A 4 11.36 -14.77 -3.12
CA PRO A 4 11.33 -16.20 -3.37
C PRO A 4 10.60 -16.94 -2.24
N SER A 5 9.90 -17.99 -2.62
CA SER A 5 9.36 -18.99 -1.69
C SER A 5 10.48 -19.74 -0.96
N PRO A 6 10.19 -20.37 0.19
CA PRO A 6 11.20 -21.09 0.97
C PRO A 6 11.95 -22.20 0.21
N ASP A 7 11.31 -22.83 -0.79
CA ASP A 7 11.91 -23.86 -1.64
C ASP A 7 12.52 -23.31 -2.94
N GLY A 8 12.33 -22.02 -3.21
CA GLY A 8 12.85 -21.30 -4.39
C GLY A 8 12.14 -21.61 -5.70
N ASN A 9 11.11 -22.47 -5.72
CA ASN A 9 10.42 -22.87 -6.95
C ASN A 9 9.37 -21.84 -7.38
N TYR A 10 8.89 -21.05 -6.42
CA TYR A 10 7.93 -19.97 -6.62
C TYR A 10 8.53 -18.63 -6.19
N ALA A 11 7.97 -17.55 -6.72
CA ALA A 11 8.30 -16.20 -6.29
C ALA A 11 7.04 -15.33 -6.29
N ILE A 12 7.02 -14.32 -5.43
CA ILE A 12 6.00 -13.27 -5.43
C ILE A 12 6.59 -12.03 -6.07
N THR A 13 5.90 -11.50 -7.07
CA THR A 13 6.16 -10.16 -7.60
C THR A 13 5.10 -9.20 -7.08
N THR A 14 5.55 -8.06 -6.57
CA THR A 14 4.66 -7.00 -6.08
C THR A 14 4.70 -5.80 -7.04
N LEU A 15 3.52 -5.30 -7.39
CA LEU A 15 3.28 -4.26 -8.39
C LEU A 15 2.19 -3.32 -7.84
N TYR A 16 2.34 -2.01 -8.00
CA TYR A 16 1.24 -1.08 -7.77
C TYR A 16 0.54 -0.74 -9.09
N SER A 17 -0.79 -0.91 -9.13
CA SER A 17 -1.62 -0.53 -10.28
C SER A 17 -2.31 0.79 -10.00
N VAL A 18 -1.80 1.87 -10.59
CA VAL A 18 -2.43 3.21 -10.50
C VAL A 18 -3.87 3.22 -11.04
N PRO A 19 -4.22 2.55 -12.15
CA PRO A 19 -5.61 2.53 -12.61
C PRO A 19 -6.59 1.85 -11.63
N ASP A 20 -6.09 0.92 -10.81
CA ASP A 20 -6.93 0.14 -9.89
C ASP A 20 -6.83 0.62 -8.44
N ASP A 21 -5.94 1.57 -8.15
CA ASP A 21 -5.59 2.02 -6.80
C ASP A 21 -5.38 0.84 -5.83
N ALA A 22 -4.51 -0.09 -6.26
CA ALA A 22 -4.29 -1.34 -5.58
C ALA A 22 -2.89 -1.92 -5.79
N TRP A 23 -2.40 -2.62 -4.76
CA TRP A 23 -1.25 -3.50 -4.84
C TRP A 23 -1.64 -4.87 -5.41
N TYR A 24 -0.86 -5.33 -6.37
CA TYR A 24 -0.94 -6.65 -6.98
C TYR A 24 0.21 -7.50 -6.46
N LEU A 25 -0.11 -8.62 -5.82
CA LEU A 25 0.86 -9.65 -5.43
C LEU A 25 0.63 -10.86 -6.31
N GLU A 26 1.56 -11.10 -7.23
CA GLU A 26 1.49 -12.19 -8.20
C GLU A 26 2.36 -13.35 -7.75
N LEU A 27 1.76 -14.52 -7.52
CA LEU A 27 2.51 -15.74 -7.31
C LEU A 27 2.90 -16.33 -8.66
N CYS A 28 4.20 -16.43 -8.90
CA CYS A 28 4.77 -16.94 -10.13
C CYS A 28 5.53 -18.24 -9.92
N LEU A 29 5.53 -19.10 -10.93
CA LEU A 29 6.56 -20.13 -11.07
C LEU A 29 7.88 -19.46 -11.42
N ALA A 30 8.91 -19.64 -10.58
CA ALA A 30 10.19 -18.95 -10.73
C ALA A 30 10.86 -19.28 -12.06
N ALA A 31 10.73 -20.53 -12.52
CA ALA A 31 11.32 -20.99 -13.78
C ALA A 31 10.64 -20.42 -15.04
N GLU A 32 9.35 -20.07 -14.95
CA GLU A 32 8.54 -19.67 -16.11
C GLU A 32 8.20 -18.18 -16.13
N GLN A 33 8.42 -17.46 -15.02
CA GLN A 33 7.99 -16.07 -14.82
C GLN A 33 6.51 -15.83 -15.19
N ARG A 34 5.68 -16.86 -14.97
CA ARG A 34 4.26 -16.83 -15.24
C ARG A 34 3.49 -16.71 -13.94
N ALA A 35 2.61 -15.71 -13.84
CA ALA A 35 1.66 -15.57 -12.76
C ALA A 35 0.63 -16.71 -12.80
N LEU A 36 0.47 -17.39 -11.68
CA LEU A 36 -0.54 -18.44 -11.48
C LEU A 36 -1.82 -17.86 -10.88
N LEU A 37 -1.64 -16.91 -9.96
CA LEU A 37 -2.68 -16.21 -9.25
C LEU A 37 -2.16 -14.86 -8.79
N SER A 38 -3.08 -13.92 -8.65
CA SER A 38 -2.79 -12.56 -8.22
C SER A 38 -3.72 -12.19 -7.08
N ALA A 39 -3.17 -11.68 -5.99
CA ALA A 39 -3.94 -10.97 -4.98
C ALA A 39 -4.01 -9.50 -5.34
N ILE A 40 -5.18 -8.89 -5.18
CA ILE A 40 -5.43 -7.47 -5.39
C ILE A 40 -5.79 -6.88 -4.04
N VAL A 41 -4.96 -5.95 -3.55
CA VAL A 41 -5.10 -5.29 -2.25
C VAL A 41 -5.31 -3.80 -2.48
N PRO A 42 -6.57 -3.32 -2.46
CA PRO A 42 -6.86 -1.90 -2.52
C PRO A 42 -6.31 -1.19 -1.27
N ASP A 43 -5.64 -0.06 -1.46
CA ASP A 43 -5.10 0.75 -0.35
C ASP A 43 -5.78 2.12 -0.22
N GLU A 44 -6.43 2.61 -1.28
CA GLU A 44 -7.12 3.91 -1.32
C GLU A 44 -8.57 3.90 -0.83
N ASP A 45 -9.32 2.83 -1.14
CA ASP A 45 -10.73 2.67 -0.76
C ASP A 45 -10.88 1.67 0.41
N PRO A 46 -11.21 2.14 1.62
CA PRO A 46 -11.42 1.28 2.78
C PRO A 46 -12.54 0.26 2.61
N ALA A 47 -13.57 0.58 1.82
CA ALA A 47 -14.75 -0.27 1.64
C ALA A 47 -14.53 -1.40 0.62
N ARG A 48 -13.48 -1.31 -0.20
CA ARG A 48 -13.18 -2.31 -1.22
C ARG A 48 -12.42 -3.48 -0.60
N GLU A 49 -12.98 -4.68 -0.68
CA GLU A 49 -12.37 -5.90 -0.13
C GLU A 49 -11.17 -6.36 -0.98
N PRO A 50 -10.10 -6.90 -0.36
CA PRO A 50 -9.04 -7.60 -1.08
C PRO A 50 -9.59 -8.85 -1.78
N ALA A 51 -9.03 -9.19 -2.93
CA ALA A 51 -9.51 -10.32 -3.74
C ALA A 51 -8.35 -11.16 -4.27
N ILE A 52 -8.61 -12.45 -4.49
CA ILE A 52 -7.70 -13.37 -5.18
C ILE A 52 -8.27 -13.69 -6.55
N CYS A 53 -7.48 -13.43 -7.59
CA CYS A 53 -7.76 -13.82 -8.97
C CYS A 53 -6.88 -15.00 -9.35
N LEU A 54 -7.50 -16.06 -9.87
CA LEU A 54 -6.82 -17.21 -10.44
C LEU A 54 -6.80 -17.04 -11.96
N ASP A 55 -5.70 -17.38 -12.65
CA ASP A 55 -5.68 -17.37 -14.13
C ASP A 55 -6.71 -18.37 -14.68
N PRO A 56 -7.86 -17.92 -15.23
CA PRO A 56 -8.93 -18.81 -15.65
C PRO A 56 -8.60 -19.52 -16.97
N GLN A 57 -7.59 -19.02 -17.70
CA GLN A 57 -7.09 -19.59 -18.95
C GLN A 57 -5.79 -20.38 -18.71
N GLY A 58 -5.38 -20.48 -17.43
CA GLY A 58 -4.20 -21.17 -16.96
C GLY A 58 -4.29 -22.67 -17.12
N ARG A 59 -3.11 -23.30 -17.26
CA ARG A 59 -3.00 -24.74 -17.05
C ARG A 59 -3.35 -25.02 -15.59
N HIS A 60 -4.11 -26.07 -15.31
CA HIS A 60 -4.27 -26.58 -13.95
C HIS A 60 -2.88 -26.92 -13.40
N ILE A 61 -2.41 -26.16 -12.42
CA ILE A 61 -1.12 -26.34 -11.75
C ILE A 61 -1.42 -26.59 -10.29
N ASP A 62 -0.93 -27.71 -9.78
CA ASP A 62 -1.01 -28.03 -8.35
C ASP A 62 -0.02 -27.12 -7.61
N ILE A 63 -0.55 -26.23 -6.77
CA ILE A 63 0.25 -25.39 -5.90
C ILE A 63 0.35 -26.11 -4.55
N PRO A 64 1.56 -26.41 -4.05
CA PRO A 64 1.74 -27.01 -2.74
C PRO A 64 1.07 -26.18 -1.65
N TYR A 65 0.42 -26.84 -0.69
CA TYR A 65 -0.29 -26.17 0.41
C TYR A 65 0.61 -25.17 1.16
N ASP A 66 1.86 -25.54 1.44
CA ASP A 66 2.78 -24.66 2.17
C ASP A 66 3.17 -23.41 1.38
N VAL A 67 3.23 -23.50 0.04
CA VAL A 67 3.45 -22.35 -0.84
C VAL A 67 2.24 -21.45 -0.86
N MET A 68 1.03 -22.03 -0.96
CA MET A 68 -0.21 -21.26 -0.86
C MET A 68 -0.33 -20.55 0.49
N ARG A 69 -0.04 -21.25 1.60
CA ARG A 69 -0.07 -20.66 2.94
C ARG A 69 0.93 -19.52 3.07
N TRP A 70 2.16 -19.72 2.62
CA TRP A 70 3.19 -18.67 2.57
C TRP A 70 2.73 -17.47 1.73
N PHE A 71 2.15 -17.70 0.56
CA PHE A 71 1.60 -16.62 -0.27
C PHE A 71 0.51 -15.84 0.48
N MET A 72 -0.43 -16.53 1.12
CA MET A 72 -1.48 -15.88 1.90
C MET A 72 -0.94 -15.12 3.12
N ASP A 73 0.13 -15.60 3.76
CA ASP A 73 0.82 -14.87 4.84
C ASP A 73 1.39 -13.53 4.31
N GLN A 74 1.92 -13.51 3.09
CA GLN A 74 2.40 -12.29 2.43
C GLN A 74 1.26 -11.34 2.03
N VAL A 75 0.13 -11.88 1.56
CA VAL A 75 -1.07 -11.08 1.25
C VAL A 75 -1.64 -10.44 2.51
N GLU A 76 -1.71 -11.18 3.62
CA GLU A 76 -2.16 -10.65 4.91
C GLU A 76 -1.24 -9.52 5.40
N ALA A 77 0.09 -9.69 5.26
CA ALA A 77 1.05 -8.64 5.59
C ALA A 77 0.85 -7.37 4.74
N GLU A 78 0.58 -7.53 3.45
CA GLU A 78 0.28 -6.40 2.56
C GLU A 78 -1.03 -5.70 2.96
N ILE A 79 -2.10 -6.45 3.22
CA ILE A 79 -3.36 -5.91 3.72
C ILE A 79 -3.13 -5.13 5.02
N GLY A 80 -2.33 -5.69 5.92
CA GLY A 80 -1.95 -5.04 7.18
C GLY A 80 -1.32 -3.67 6.96
N THR A 81 -0.38 -3.59 6.00
CA THR A 81 0.35 -2.39 5.61
C THR A 81 -0.55 -1.38 4.91
N ALA A 82 -1.25 -1.80 3.84
CA ALA A 82 -2.18 -0.99 3.06
C ALA A 82 -3.30 -0.38 3.91
N ARG A 83 -3.77 -1.10 4.94
CA ARG A 83 -4.85 -0.66 5.83
C ARG A 83 -4.36 -0.10 7.16
N ALA A 84 -3.06 0.11 7.35
CA ALA A 84 -2.52 0.61 8.62
C ALA A 84 -3.16 1.95 9.01
N TRP A 85 -3.27 2.87 8.05
CA TRP A 85 -3.85 4.19 8.26
C TRP A 85 -5.36 4.17 8.57
N MET A 86 -6.09 3.15 8.08
CA MET A 86 -7.52 2.97 8.36
C MET A 86 -7.81 2.58 9.82
N ARG A 87 -6.78 2.21 10.59
CA ARG A 87 -6.90 1.91 12.03
C ARG A 87 -6.72 3.15 12.92
N LEU A 88 -6.44 4.31 12.32
CA LEU A 88 -6.35 5.59 13.02
C LEU A 88 -7.74 6.10 13.43
N ARG A 89 -7.77 7.24 14.14
CA ARG A 89 -9.04 7.89 14.52
C ARG A 89 -9.82 8.32 13.27
N PRO A 90 -11.16 8.26 13.27
CA PRO A 90 -11.98 8.56 12.09
C PRO A 90 -11.66 9.89 11.42
N GLU A 91 -11.43 10.95 12.20
CA GLU A 91 -11.08 12.27 11.68
C GLU A 91 -9.75 12.28 10.90
N LEU A 92 -8.78 11.45 11.28
CA LEU A 92 -7.51 11.31 10.58
C LEU A 92 -7.67 10.47 9.32
N VAL A 93 -8.47 9.41 9.38
CA VAL A 93 -8.81 8.57 8.23
C VAL A 93 -9.49 9.41 7.15
N GLU A 94 -10.45 10.27 7.52
CA GLU A 94 -11.11 11.18 6.59
C GLU A 94 -10.12 12.17 5.95
N ALA A 95 -9.21 12.75 6.73
CA ALA A 95 -8.19 13.66 6.22
C ALA A 95 -7.24 12.94 5.24
N ILE A 96 -6.72 11.77 5.61
CA ILE A 96 -5.81 10.97 4.77
C ILE A 96 -6.51 10.55 3.48
N HIS A 97 -7.74 10.05 3.57
CA HIS A 97 -8.52 9.64 2.41
C HIS A 97 -8.76 10.81 1.44
N ARG A 98 -9.14 11.98 1.96
CA ARG A 98 -9.29 13.19 1.13
C ARG A 98 -8.00 13.55 0.41
N LEU A 99 -6.87 13.59 1.14
CA LEU A 99 -5.57 13.92 0.56
C LEU A 99 -5.17 12.93 -0.53
N ARG A 100 -5.33 11.63 -0.28
CA ARG A 100 -5.01 10.63 -1.29
C ARG A 100 -5.93 10.69 -2.50
N GLN A 101 -7.22 11.04 -2.34
CA GLN A 101 -8.11 11.26 -3.49
C GLN A 101 -7.73 12.48 -4.33
N GLU A 102 -7.29 13.56 -3.68
CA GLU A 102 -6.92 14.81 -4.36
C GLU A 102 -5.56 14.70 -5.06
N TYR A 103 -4.58 14.11 -4.38
CA TYR A 103 -3.17 14.10 -4.80
C TYR A 103 -2.69 12.72 -5.29
N ARG A 104 -3.50 11.66 -5.19
CA ARG A 104 -3.16 10.29 -5.61
C ARG A 104 -1.86 9.77 -5.01
N GLY A 105 -1.66 10.07 -3.73
CA GLY A 105 -0.45 9.70 -3.00
C GLY A 105 0.83 10.43 -3.41
N CYS A 106 0.75 11.40 -4.32
CA CYS A 106 1.91 12.13 -4.84
C CYS A 106 1.72 13.63 -4.66
N ILE A 107 2.69 14.30 -4.05
CA ILE A 107 2.68 15.76 -3.86
C ILE A 107 3.99 16.36 -4.36
N THR A 108 3.92 17.53 -4.99
CA THR A 108 5.10 18.28 -5.42
C THR A 108 5.61 19.20 -4.31
N ASP A 109 6.90 19.53 -4.35
CA ASP A 109 7.53 20.45 -3.38
C ASP A 109 6.87 21.83 -3.34
N ASP A 110 6.29 22.29 -4.46
CA ASP A 110 5.61 23.59 -4.56
C ASP A 110 4.21 23.55 -3.91
N GLU A 111 3.52 22.42 -3.98
CA GLU A 111 2.18 22.22 -3.41
C GLU A 111 2.24 21.89 -1.91
N PHE A 112 3.33 21.23 -1.48
CA PHE A 112 3.49 20.70 -0.14
C PHE A 112 3.28 21.73 0.99
N PRO A 113 3.84 22.96 0.95
CA PRO A 113 3.63 23.94 2.01
C PRO A 113 2.16 24.31 2.21
N GLY A 114 1.38 24.38 1.12
CA GLY A 114 -0.04 24.68 1.17
C GLY A 114 -0.83 23.55 1.82
N VAL A 115 -0.56 22.32 1.41
CA VAL A 115 -1.19 21.12 1.99
C VAL A 115 -0.83 20.95 3.45
N LEU A 116 0.44 21.16 3.82
CA LEU A 116 0.86 21.09 5.22
C LEU A 116 0.12 22.12 6.10
N ALA A 117 -0.09 23.34 5.60
CA ALA A 117 -0.84 24.36 6.30
C ALA A 117 -2.33 23.97 6.46
N GLU A 118 -2.94 23.37 5.44
CA GLU A 118 -4.30 22.85 5.50
C GLU A 118 -4.45 21.72 6.52
N VAL A 119 -3.50 20.77 6.52
CA VAL A 119 -3.49 19.66 7.47
C VAL A 119 -3.35 20.18 8.89
N ARG A 120 -2.40 21.09 9.17
CA ARG A 120 -2.26 21.73 10.50
C ARG A 120 -3.50 22.50 10.97
N ALA A 121 -4.31 23.01 10.04
CA ALA A 121 -5.55 23.69 10.38
C ALA A 121 -6.69 22.73 10.74
N THR A 122 -6.59 21.45 10.34
CA THR A 122 -7.69 20.47 10.42
C THR A 122 -7.40 19.32 11.38
N VAL A 123 -6.13 18.98 11.63
CA VAL A 123 -5.71 17.94 12.58
C VAL A 123 -4.78 18.51 13.66
N PRO A 124 -4.73 17.91 14.86
CA PRO A 124 -3.79 18.33 15.90
C PRO A 124 -2.34 18.19 15.43
N ASP A 125 -1.46 19.11 15.87
CA ASP A 125 -0.04 19.12 15.50
C ASP A 125 0.67 17.78 15.77
N SER A 126 0.26 17.04 16.80
CA SER A 126 0.79 15.72 17.13
C SER A 126 0.54 14.65 16.07
N ASP A 127 -0.49 14.83 15.23
CA ASP A 127 -0.94 13.85 14.25
C ASP A 127 -0.54 14.21 12.82
N VAL A 128 -0.09 15.46 12.57
CA VAL A 128 0.28 15.96 11.24
C VAL A 128 1.29 15.06 10.56
N ALA A 129 2.34 14.63 11.28
CA ALA A 129 3.38 13.75 10.73
C ALA A 129 2.80 12.42 10.22
N SER A 130 1.95 11.79 11.04
CA SER A 130 1.31 10.51 10.68
C SER A 130 0.33 10.65 9.53
N VAL A 131 -0.39 11.77 9.43
CA VAL A 131 -1.30 12.05 8.31
C VAL A 131 -0.51 12.23 7.01
N ILE A 132 0.58 12.99 7.02
CA ILE A 132 1.42 13.22 5.84
C ILE A 132 2.10 11.91 5.39
N GLU A 133 2.68 11.17 6.33
CA GLU A 133 3.32 9.88 6.03
C GLU A 133 2.32 8.87 5.46
N ALA A 134 1.13 8.76 6.07
CA ALA A 134 0.10 7.87 5.57
C ALA A 134 -0.48 8.31 4.21
N ALA A 135 -0.58 9.61 3.94
CA ALA A 135 -1.13 10.14 2.70
C ALA A 135 -0.14 10.07 1.52
N PHE A 136 1.16 10.28 1.75
CA PHE A 136 2.14 10.47 0.68
C PHE A 136 3.33 9.50 0.73
N GLY A 137 3.36 8.58 1.70
CA GLY A 137 4.48 7.65 1.90
C GLY A 137 5.81 8.34 2.21
N SER A 138 5.77 9.62 2.58
CA SER A 138 6.94 10.49 2.78
C SER A 138 6.88 11.09 4.18
N THR A 139 8.00 11.10 4.89
CA THR A 139 8.04 11.76 6.20
C THR A 139 8.26 13.26 6.05
N LEU A 140 7.86 14.05 7.05
CA LEU A 140 8.15 15.49 7.10
C LEU A 140 9.65 15.79 6.99
N ALA A 141 10.49 14.87 7.47
CA ALA A 141 11.94 14.96 7.37
C ALA A 141 12.44 14.79 5.92
N ASP A 142 11.81 13.90 5.15
CA ASP A 142 12.14 13.69 3.73
C ASP A 142 11.76 14.89 2.86
N LEU A 143 10.76 15.67 3.30
CA LEU A 143 10.25 16.86 2.63
C LEU A 143 10.85 18.17 3.17
N GLY A 144 11.95 18.10 3.92
CA GLY A 144 12.70 19.27 4.37
C GLY A 144 12.01 20.14 5.43
N VAL A 145 10.90 19.68 6.01
CA VAL A 145 10.21 20.40 7.09
C VAL A 145 10.73 19.88 8.43
N GLY A 146 11.86 20.46 8.84
CA GLY A 146 12.35 20.35 10.21
C GLY A 146 11.33 20.92 11.19
N ASN A 147 11.11 20.21 12.29
CA ASN A 147 10.26 20.65 13.39
C ASN A 147 10.87 21.92 14.02
N ASP A 148 10.55 23.09 13.46
CA ASP A 148 10.95 24.39 13.98
C ASP A 148 10.09 24.70 15.21
N SER A 149 10.34 23.93 16.27
CA SER A 149 9.99 24.31 17.63
C SER A 149 10.99 25.36 18.09
N GLY A 150 10.80 26.59 17.59
CA GLY A 150 11.44 27.77 18.13
C GLY A 150 10.92 28.04 19.54
N LEU A 151 11.78 27.79 20.52
CA LEU A 151 11.71 28.37 21.87
C LEU A 151 12.45 29.71 21.88
#